data_AF-A0A947Z841-F1
#
_entry.id   AF-A0A947Z841-F1
#
_cell.length_a   1.000
_cell.length_b   1.000
_cell.length_c   1.000
_cell.angle_alpha   90.00
_cell.angle_beta   90.00
_cell.angle_gamma   90.00
#
_symmetry.space_group_name_H-M   'P 1'
#
loop_
_entity.id
_entity.type
_entity.pdbx_description
1 polymer ?
#
loop_
_entity_poly.entity_id
_entity_poly.type
_entity_poly.pdbx_seq_one_letter_code
_entity_poly.pdbx_strand_id
1 'polypeptide(L)'
;MMILMLPLACTKKGPEPGTTHHNAITKNNLGKKITVEGWAVDRKNGAAIHGEGFVVWIADFTSWPTGYYQGGDRGRKVRVTGILTEDHAHPVFIPMKGDPIVQGAPVPPGTDLKKASHRFLLKSITIKPL
;
A
#
# COMPACT_ATOMS: atom_id res chain seq x y z
N MET A 1 -56.98 13.86 12.87
CA MET A 1 -55.71 14.57 12.58
C MET A 1 -54.61 13.53 12.61
N MET A 2 -54.24 12.98 11.45
CA MET A 2 -53.36 11.81 11.32
C MET A 2 -51.93 12.31 11.12
N ILE A 3 -51.09 12.17 12.14
CA ILE A 3 -49.68 12.57 12.10
C ILE A 3 -48.91 11.50 11.31
N LEU A 4 -48.56 11.85 10.08
CA LEU A 4 -47.71 11.06 9.20
C LEU A 4 -46.26 11.18 9.70
N MET A 5 -45.71 10.12 10.31
CA MET A 5 -44.27 10.05 10.61
C MET A 5 -43.50 9.64 9.35
N LEU A 6 -42.62 10.53 8.88
CA LEU A 6 -41.61 10.24 7.86
C LEU A 6 -40.40 9.55 8.51
N PRO A 7 -39.92 8.42 7.97
CA PRO A 7 -38.65 7.86 8.41
C PRO A 7 -37.47 8.67 7.85
N LEU A 8 -36.60 9.15 8.74
CA LEU A 8 -35.28 9.66 8.39
C LEU A 8 -34.44 8.51 7.81
N ALA A 9 -34.31 8.46 6.50
CA ALA A 9 -33.32 7.62 5.84
C ALA A 9 -31.92 8.18 6.12
N CYS A 10 -31.23 7.62 7.12
CA CYS A 10 -29.79 7.81 7.32
C CYS A 10 -29.04 7.24 6.11
N THR A 11 -28.82 8.08 5.11
CA THR A 11 -27.91 7.77 4.00
C THR A 11 -26.50 7.79 4.54
N LYS A 12 -25.94 6.61 4.85
CA LYS A 12 -24.51 6.46 5.11
C LYS A 12 -23.78 6.87 3.83
N LYS A 13 -23.26 8.10 3.80
CA LYS A 13 -22.42 8.62 2.72
C LYS A 13 -21.23 7.67 2.59
N GLY A 14 -21.23 6.85 1.53
CA GLY A 14 -20.10 6.01 1.19
C GLY A 14 -18.85 6.88 0.98
N PRO A 15 -17.63 6.34 1.18
CA PRO A 15 -16.42 7.13 0.96
C PRO A 15 -16.42 7.69 -0.46
N GLU A 16 -16.35 9.02 -0.56
CA GLU A 16 -16.35 9.73 -1.84
C GLU A 16 -15.15 9.28 -2.69
N PRO A 17 -15.37 8.91 -3.97
CA PRO A 17 -14.30 8.50 -4.86
C PRO A 17 -13.58 9.75 -5.38
N GLY A 18 -12.42 10.08 -4.81
CA GLY A 18 -11.61 11.15 -5.42
C GLY A 18 -10.40 11.66 -4.65
N THR A 19 -10.22 11.32 -3.38
CA THR A 19 -9.14 11.94 -2.63
C THR A 19 -7.91 11.04 -2.59
N THR A 20 -6.89 11.44 -3.37
CA THR A 20 -5.54 10.89 -3.30
C THR A 20 -4.95 11.24 -1.94
N HIS A 21 -5.14 10.37 -0.97
CA HIS A 21 -4.68 10.59 0.39
C HIS A 21 -3.35 9.87 0.60
N HIS A 22 -2.22 10.52 0.35
CA HIS A 22 -0.95 10.08 0.94
C HIS A 22 -1.10 9.88 2.47
N ASN A 23 -1.92 10.73 3.10
CA ASN A 23 -2.31 10.65 4.52
C ASN A 23 -3.14 9.41 4.90
N ALA A 24 -3.64 8.62 3.94
CA ALA A 24 -4.38 7.41 4.25
C ALA A 24 -3.44 6.27 4.69
N ILE A 25 -2.19 6.26 4.25
CA ILE A 25 -1.20 5.23 4.59
C ILE A 25 -0.52 5.58 5.92
N THR A 26 -1.26 5.39 7.01
CA THR A 26 -0.79 5.68 8.36
C THR A 26 -1.25 4.60 9.34
N LYS A 27 -0.56 4.50 10.49
CA LYS A 27 -0.93 3.55 11.55
C LYS A 27 -2.37 3.71 12.04
N ASN A 28 -2.90 4.93 12.02
CA ASN A 28 -4.28 5.23 12.42
C ASN A 28 -5.34 4.61 11.50
N ASN A 29 -4.94 4.11 10.33
CA ASN A 29 -5.81 3.49 9.34
C ASN A 29 -5.56 1.98 9.17
N LEU A 30 -4.74 1.37 10.02
CA LEU A 30 -4.57 -0.09 10.02
C LEU A 30 -5.93 -0.78 10.24
N GLY A 31 -6.19 -1.82 9.44
CA GLY A 31 -7.45 -2.56 9.42
C GLY A 31 -8.60 -1.85 8.70
N LYS A 32 -8.41 -0.60 8.23
CA LYS A 32 -9.45 0.15 7.51
C LYS A 32 -9.30 -0.01 6.00
N LYS A 33 -10.43 0.09 5.31
CA LYS A 33 -10.47 0.20 3.85
C LYS A 33 -10.03 1.59 3.42
N ILE A 34 -8.99 1.68 2.61
CA ILE A 34 -8.47 2.93 2.04
C ILE A 34 -8.42 2.84 0.52
N THR A 35 -8.37 4.00 -0.14
CA THR A 35 -8.14 4.12 -1.58
C THR A 35 -6.91 4.99 -1.81
N VAL A 36 -6.02 4.54 -2.68
CA VAL A 36 -4.81 5.25 -3.07
C VAL A 36 -4.67 5.26 -4.58
N GLU A 37 -3.97 6.26 -5.10
CA GLU A 37 -3.64 6.38 -6.52
C GLU A 37 -2.14 6.52 -6.69
N GLY A 38 -1.59 5.87 -7.70
CA GLY A 38 -0.18 5.97 -8.03
C GLY A 38 0.17 5.15 -9.25
N TRP A 39 1.46 4.91 -9.40
CA TRP A 39 2.03 4.14 -10.50
C TRP A 39 2.22 2.69 -10.06
N ALA A 40 1.77 1.76 -10.91
CA ALA A 40 2.06 0.35 -10.75
C ALA A 40 3.57 0.12 -10.95
N VAL A 41 4.26 -0.38 -9.92
CA VAL A 41 5.69 -0.69 -9.97
C VAL A 41 5.96 -2.10 -9.46
N ASP A 42 6.85 -2.81 -10.13
CA ASP A 42 7.43 -4.05 -9.60
C ASP A 42 8.77 -3.74 -8.94
N ARG A 43 8.98 -4.31 -7.76
CA ARG A 43 10.23 -4.21 -6.99
C ARG A 43 10.72 -5.62 -6.69
N LYS A 44 11.96 -5.72 -6.20
CA LYS A 44 12.61 -7.00 -5.83
C LYS A 44 11.73 -7.93 -4.98
N ASN A 45 10.85 -7.36 -4.15
CA ASN A 45 10.06 -8.12 -3.17
C ASN A 45 8.54 -8.03 -3.38
N GLY A 46 8.10 -7.83 -4.63
CA GLY A 46 6.68 -7.81 -4.98
C GLY A 46 6.21 -6.59 -5.77
N ALA A 47 4.90 -6.55 -6.00
CA ALA A 47 4.21 -5.43 -6.60
C ALA A 47 3.94 -4.32 -5.57
N ALA A 48 4.07 -3.07 -5.97
CA ALA A 48 3.74 -1.92 -5.15
C ALA A 48 3.07 -0.81 -5.98
N ILE A 49 2.45 0.13 -5.27
CA ILE A 49 2.00 1.40 -5.82
C ILE A 49 2.99 2.46 -5.36
N HIS A 50 3.60 3.16 -6.30
CA HIS A 50 4.42 4.34 -6.05
C HIS A 50 3.56 5.58 -6.25
N GLY A 51 3.29 6.33 -5.17
CA GLY A 51 2.61 7.61 -5.23
C GLY A 51 3.53 8.74 -4.77
N GLU A 52 3.00 9.96 -4.76
CA GLU A 52 3.74 11.12 -4.28
C GLU A 52 4.01 10.99 -2.78
N GLY A 53 5.27 10.76 -2.42
CA GLY A 53 5.71 10.64 -1.02
C GLY A 53 5.38 9.31 -0.34
N PHE A 54 4.90 8.29 -1.08
CA PHE A 54 4.62 6.98 -0.48
C PHE A 54 4.89 5.81 -1.42
N VAL A 55 5.15 4.66 -0.80
CA VAL A 55 5.13 3.35 -1.45
C VAL A 55 4.28 2.43 -0.57
N VAL A 56 3.29 1.77 -1.16
CA VAL A 56 2.49 0.75 -0.48
C VAL A 56 2.50 -0.54 -1.29
N TRP A 57 2.78 -1.64 -0.62
CA TRP A 57 2.88 -2.95 -1.26
C TRP A 57 1.49 -3.55 -1.47
N ILE A 58 1.35 -4.39 -2.48
CA ILE A 58 0.15 -5.19 -2.66
C ILE A 58 0.42 -6.57 -2.05
N ALA A 59 -0.38 -6.95 -1.07
CA ALA A 59 -0.26 -8.27 -0.48
C ALA A 59 -0.53 -9.35 -1.55
N ASP A 60 0.22 -10.45 -1.46
CA ASP A 60 0.08 -11.63 -2.32
C ASP A 60 0.39 -11.40 -3.81
N PHE A 61 0.91 -10.21 -4.18
CA PHE A 61 1.36 -9.93 -5.55
C PHE A 61 2.88 -9.96 -5.61
N THR A 62 3.42 -10.94 -6.34
CA THR A 62 4.84 -11.01 -6.68
C THR A 62 5.21 -10.02 -7.79
N SER A 63 4.27 -9.70 -8.69
CA SER A 63 4.39 -8.68 -9.72
C SER A 63 3.00 -8.18 -10.14
N TRP A 64 2.95 -7.02 -10.78
CA TRP A 64 1.74 -6.55 -11.45
C TRP A 64 1.40 -7.43 -12.67
N PRO A 65 0.12 -7.56 -13.04
CA PRO A 65 -0.27 -8.22 -14.29
C PRO A 65 0.35 -7.53 -15.51
N THR A 66 0.54 -8.29 -16.58
CA THR A 66 1.05 -7.79 -17.87
C THR A 66 0.33 -6.51 -18.31
N GLY A 67 1.11 -5.51 -18.72
CA GLY A 67 0.59 -4.21 -19.19
C GLY A 67 0.37 -3.16 -18.11
N TYR A 68 0.54 -3.50 -16.82
CA TYR A 68 0.54 -2.52 -15.73
C TYR A 68 1.95 -1.99 -15.44
N TYR A 69 2.94 -2.87 -15.27
CA TYR A 69 4.33 -2.42 -15.09
C TYR A 69 5.05 -2.32 -16.44
N GLN A 70 5.77 -1.22 -16.67
CA GLN A 70 6.49 -0.93 -17.91
C GLN A 70 7.98 -0.63 -17.68
N GLY A 71 8.49 -0.88 -16.47
CA GLY A 71 9.86 -0.53 -16.06
C GLY A 71 9.95 0.76 -15.23
N GLY A 72 11.02 0.86 -14.42
CA GLY A 72 11.31 2.04 -13.59
C GLY A 72 10.29 2.28 -12.46
N ASP A 73 10.06 3.54 -12.13
CA ASP A 73 9.10 3.97 -11.08
C ASP A 73 7.76 4.48 -11.64
N ARG A 74 7.53 4.36 -12.96
CA ARG A 74 6.34 4.92 -13.64
C ARG A 74 5.73 3.94 -14.63
N GLY A 75 5.10 2.87 -14.11
CA GLY A 75 4.22 2.02 -14.91
C GLY A 75 2.89 2.69 -15.21
N ARG A 76 1.82 1.91 -15.37
CA ARG A 76 0.46 2.39 -15.57
C ARG A 76 -0.07 3.05 -14.31
N LYS A 77 -0.80 4.14 -14.46
CA LYS A 77 -1.48 4.79 -13.34
C LYS A 77 -2.70 3.96 -12.93
N VAL A 78 -2.86 3.76 -11.62
CA VAL A 78 -3.94 2.95 -11.05
C VAL A 78 -4.52 3.61 -9.82
N ARG A 79 -5.82 3.36 -9.61
CA ARG A 79 -6.51 3.56 -8.33
C ARG A 79 -6.73 2.20 -7.71
N VAL A 80 -6.28 2.03 -6.46
CA VAL A 80 -6.42 0.77 -5.74
C VAL A 80 -7.13 1.02 -4.43
N THR A 81 -8.13 0.21 -4.16
CA THR A 81 -8.87 0.20 -2.90
C THR A 81 -8.64 -1.12 -2.19
N GLY A 82 -8.29 -1.11 -0.91
CA GLY A 82 -8.04 -2.32 -0.13
C GLY A 82 -7.97 -2.05 1.36
N ILE A 83 -7.70 -3.09 2.16
CA ILE A 83 -7.51 -2.98 3.60
C ILE A 83 -6.03 -2.70 3.89
N LEU A 84 -5.74 -1.62 4.61
CA LEU A 84 -4.38 -1.27 5.00
C LEU A 84 -3.90 -2.18 6.14
N THR A 85 -2.73 -2.79 5.96
CA THR A 85 -2.04 -3.59 6.98
C THR A 85 -0.57 -3.18 7.08
N GLU A 86 0.10 -3.66 8.13
CA GLU A 86 1.55 -3.57 8.28
C GLU A 86 2.19 -4.97 8.13
N ASP A 87 3.44 -4.99 7.69
CA ASP A 87 4.29 -6.18 7.60
C ASP A 87 5.68 -5.83 8.10
N HIS A 88 6.26 -6.74 8.87
CA HIS A 88 7.63 -6.67 9.39
C HIS A 88 8.50 -7.82 8.89
N ALA A 89 7.99 -8.66 7.98
CA ALA A 89 8.70 -9.80 7.42
C ALA A 89 9.65 -9.43 6.27
N HIS A 90 9.85 -8.13 5.97
CA HIS A 90 10.81 -7.73 4.96
C HIS A 90 12.25 -8.00 5.46
N PRO A 91 13.00 -8.92 4.82
CA PRO A 91 14.35 -9.25 5.27
C PRO A 91 15.30 -8.06 5.04
N VAL A 92 15.87 -7.56 6.13
CA VAL A 92 16.85 -6.48 6.17
C VAL A 92 18.08 -6.92 6.95
N PHE A 93 19.26 -6.43 6.58
CA PHE A 93 20.52 -6.78 7.25
C PHE A 93 21.54 -5.65 7.22
N ILE A 94 22.44 -5.59 8.20
CA ILE A 94 23.60 -4.68 8.18
C ILE A 94 24.77 -5.44 7.55
N PRO A 95 25.33 -4.99 6.41
CA PRO A 95 26.47 -5.66 5.81
C PRO A 95 27.72 -5.51 6.69
N MET A 96 28.41 -6.61 6.96
CA MET A 96 29.75 -6.59 7.60
C MET A 96 30.83 -7.02 6.62
N LYS A 97 32.04 -6.49 6.81
CA LYS A 97 33.18 -6.82 5.96
C LYS A 97 33.59 -8.28 6.18
N GLY A 98 33.55 -9.08 5.11
CA GLY A 98 33.91 -10.50 5.15
C GLY A 98 32.73 -11.44 5.35
N ASP A 99 31.52 -10.92 5.57
CA ASP A 99 30.33 -11.75 5.66
C ASP A 99 29.95 -12.33 4.29
N PRO A 100 29.35 -13.52 4.26
CA PRO A 100 28.74 -14.05 3.06
C PRO A 100 27.60 -13.14 2.59
N ILE A 101 27.33 -13.16 1.29
CA ILE A 101 26.18 -12.46 0.71
C ILE A 101 24.90 -13.07 1.29
N VAL A 102 24.17 -12.28 2.08
CA VAL A 102 22.87 -12.65 2.65
C VAL A 102 21.72 -12.13 1.79
N GLN A 103 20.62 -12.87 1.81
CA GLN A 103 19.37 -12.48 1.14
C GLN A 103 18.66 -11.39 1.96
N GLY A 104 18.30 -10.29 1.30
CA GLY A 104 17.57 -9.18 1.93
C GLY A 104 17.90 -7.83 1.31
N ALA A 105 17.46 -6.76 1.97
CA ALA A 105 17.86 -5.39 1.69
C ALA A 105 18.96 -4.94 2.69
N PRO A 106 20.14 -4.52 2.20
CA PRO A 106 21.18 -4.00 3.07
C PRO A 106 20.76 -2.65 3.66
N VAL A 107 21.03 -2.43 4.94
CA VAL A 107 20.79 -1.17 5.65
C VAL A 107 22.07 -0.68 6.35
N PRO A 108 22.23 0.63 6.59
CA PRO A 108 23.43 1.16 7.23
C PRO A 108 23.66 0.62 8.66
N PRO A 109 24.92 0.57 9.15
CA PRO A 109 25.22 0.28 10.55
C PRO A 109 24.45 1.18 11.51
N GLY A 110 23.98 0.61 12.64
CA GLY A 110 23.18 1.32 13.63
C GLY A 110 21.69 1.47 13.28
N THR A 111 21.24 0.93 12.14
CA THR A 111 19.82 0.90 11.78
C THR A 111 19.04 -0.02 12.71
N ASP A 112 17.91 0.45 13.25
CA ASP A 112 16.92 -0.41 13.89
C ASP A 112 16.28 -1.34 12.85
N LEU A 113 16.67 -2.62 12.88
CA LEU A 113 16.22 -3.62 11.91
C LEU A 113 14.71 -3.87 11.99
N LYS A 114 14.09 -3.79 13.17
CA LYS A 114 12.64 -3.99 13.34
C LYS A 114 11.86 -2.86 12.67
N LYS A 115 12.39 -1.63 12.78
CA LYS A 115 11.82 -0.47 12.09
C LYS A 115 12.11 -0.53 10.59
N ALA A 116 13.29 -0.97 10.17
CA ALA A 116 13.65 -1.07 8.75
C ALA A 116 12.90 -2.18 8.01
N SER A 117 12.50 -3.25 8.70
CA SER A 117 11.68 -4.32 8.12
C SER A 117 10.20 -3.93 7.94
N HIS A 118 9.78 -2.80 8.52
CA HIS A 118 8.39 -2.36 8.47
C HIS A 118 8.01 -1.83 7.08
N ARG A 119 6.86 -2.28 6.57
CA ARG A 119 6.20 -1.72 5.38
C ARG A 119 4.69 -1.77 5.51
N PHE A 120 4.01 -0.87 4.82
CA PHE A 120 2.56 -0.91 4.64
C PHE A 120 2.18 -1.74 3.42
N LEU A 121 1.04 -2.45 3.52
CA LEU A 121 0.47 -3.24 2.43
C LEU A 121 -1.03 -3.03 2.32
N LEU A 122 -1.56 -3.31 1.14
CA LEU A 122 -3.00 -3.44 0.91
C LEU A 122 -3.36 -4.91 0.68
N LYS A 123 -4.34 -5.39 1.45
CA LYS A 123 -4.99 -6.70 1.29
C LYS A 123 -6.38 -6.54 0.68
N SER A 124 -6.91 -7.62 0.11
CA SER A 124 -8.28 -7.69 -0.44
C SER A 124 -8.58 -6.52 -1.38
N ILE A 125 -7.72 -6.37 -2.38
CA ILE A 125 -7.70 -5.18 -3.22
C ILE A 125 -8.68 -5.22 -4.38
N THR A 126 -9.06 -4.05 -4.86
CA THR A 126 -9.72 -3.82 -6.14
C THR A 126 -8.92 -2.78 -6.90
N ILE A 127 -8.59 -3.07 -8.17
CA ILE A 127 -7.77 -2.21 -9.02
C ILE A 127 -8.65 -1.58 -10.10
N LYS A 128 -8.50 -0.27 -10.30
CA LYS A 128 -9.07 0.46 -11.43
C LYS A 128 -7.95 1.17 -12.19
N PRO A 129 -7.71 0.86 -13.48
CA PRO A 129 -6.82 1.64 -14.32
C PRO A 129 -7.30 3.10 -14.43
N LEU A 130 -6.36 4.04 -14.48
CA LEU A 130 -6.60 5.46 -14.71
C LEU A 130 -6.12 5.90 -16.10
#